data_AF-A0A1D7QFN9-F1
#
_entry.id   AF-A0A1D7QFN9-F1
#
_cell.length_a   1.000
_cell.length_b   1.000
_cell.length_c   1.000
_cell.angle_alpha   90.00
_cell.angle_beta   90.00
_cell.angle_gamma   90.00
#
_symmetry.space_group_name_H-M   'P 1'
#
loop_
_entity.id
_entity.type
_entity.pdbx_description
1 polymer ?
#
loop_
_entity_poly.entity_id
_entity_poly.type
_entity_poly.pdbx_seq_one_letter_code
_entity_poly.pdbx_strand_id
1 'polypeptide(L)'
;MQKDKMLSLYRGDYFENEKSKPFRYYSEGITSSAFGASGYPNNIERISFLETIKQHIDHLKAFEKEYFKITDYVSFSDAEETAKKWAAGLTSEKLVPFDVPYWETRYVFKLNIPVNDLKEISKGVWEYNFACNKDLKEGYQVDDCFKTYALRARDCPVCGGITKAHRLILISTLAFLSDRKGDDRFDRANILAQKNSEWLILPYDLIDHKHRATRIPRADFWTVNHYILENEDPRDPNFDYP
;
A
#
# COMPACT_ATOMS: atom_id res chain seq x y z
N MET A 1 -16.29 24.35 15.98
CA MET A 1 -15.11 23.58 15.52
C MET A 1 -15.62 22.39 14.73
N GLN A 2 -15.43 22.38 13.41
CA GLN A 2 -15.73 21.20 12.59
C GLN A 2 -14.75 20.11 13.03
N LYS A 3 -15.23 18.92 13.41
CA LYS A 3 -14.36 17.78 13.69
C LYS A 3 -13.46 17.57 12.48
N ASP A 4 -12.15 17.46 12.69
CA ASP A 4 -11.20 17.12 11.64
C ASP A 4 -11.63 15.80 11.00
N LYS A 5 -12.17 15.89 9.79
CA LYS A 5 -12.63 14.72 9.04
C LYS A 5 -11.39 13.92 8.61
N MET A 6 -11.39 12.63 8.91
CA MET A 6 -10.31 11.71 8.53
C MET A 6 -10.77 10.84 7.35
N LEU A 7 -9.89 10.65 6.38
CA LEU A 7 -9.98 9.58 5.39
C LEU A 7 -9.29 8.33 5.95
N SER A 8 -10.05 7.26 6.14
CA SER A 8 -9.54 5.98 6.61
C SER A 8 -9.49 4.99 5.46
N LEU A 9 -8.31 4.43 5.19
CA LEU A 9 -8.09 3.45 4.13
C LEU A 9 -7.39 2.21 4.70
N TYR A 10 -7.79 1.03 4.24
CA TYR A 10 -7.38 -0.26 4.78
C TYR A 10 -6.81 -1.16 3.69
N ARG A 11 -5.71 -1.84 3.98
CA ARG A 11 -5.11 -2.86 3.12
C ARG A 11 -4.86 -4.12 3.92
N GLY A 12 -5.36 -5.24 3.44
CA GLY A 12 -4.98 -6.56 3.94
C GLY A 12 -3.84 -7.15 3.12
N ASP A 13 -2.94 -7.84 3.80
CA ASP A 13 -1.87 -8.61 3.17
C ASP A 13 -1.49 -9.82 4.07
N TYR A 14 -0.71 -10.76 3.55
CA TYR A 14 -0.29 -11.97 4.27
C TYR A 14 1.18 -12.28 4.01
N PHE A 15 1.83 -12.98 4.95
CA PHE A 15 3.27 -13.09 5.00
C PHE A 15 3.90 -13.72 3.74
N GLU A 16 3.25 -14.73 3.14
CA GLU A 16 3.72 -15.42 1.92
C GLU A 16 3.59 -14.58 0.65
N ASN A 17 3.07 -13.35 0.72
CA ASN A 17 2.99 -12.48 -0.45
C ASN A 17 4.37 -11.91 -0.79
N GLU A 18 5.14 -12.67 -1.56
CA GLU A 18 6.50 -12.32 -2.00
C GLU A 18 6.60 -11.06 -2.87
N LYS A 19 5.48 -10.54 -3.39
CA LYS A 19 5.48 -9.35 -4.25
C LYS A 19 5.54 -8.06 -3.46
N SER A 20 4.71 -7.95 -2.42
CA SER A 20 4.67 -6.79 -1.50
C SER A 20 5.46 -7.01 -0.21
N LYS A 21 5.93 -8.24 0.05
CA LYS A 21 6.73 -8.63 1.22
C LYS A 21 6.25 -7.95 2.51
N PRO A 22 4.96 -8.06 2.87
CA PRO A 22 4.36 -7.22 3.90
C PRO A 22 5.03 -7.39 5.26
N PHE A 23 5.60 -8.56 5.56
CA PHE A 23 6.36 -8.83 6.79
C PHE A 23 7.58 -7.91 6.98
N ARG A 24 8.10 -7.28 5.91
CA ARG A 24 9.23 -6.35 5.99
C ARG A 24 8.83 -4.94 6.40
N TYR A 25 7.53 -4.69 6.62
CA TYR A 25 7.02 -3.33 6.89
C TYR A 25 7.70 -2.64 8.07
N TYR A 26 8.15 -3.38 9.09
CA TYR A 26 8.91 -2.86 10.23
C TYR A 26 10.08 -1.98 9.78
N SER A 27 10.80 -2.40 8.74
CA SER A 27 11.98 -1.68 8.23
C SER A 27 11.71 -0.90 6.94
N GLU A 28 10.85 -1.43 6.07
CA GLU A 28 10.69 -0.95 4.69
C GLU A 28 9.40 -0.14 4.44
N GLY A 29 8.44 -0.20 5.36
CA GLY A 29 7.09 0.35 5.15
C GLY A 29 6.22 -0.51 4.24
N ILE A 30 5.20 0.08 3.62
CA ILE A 30 4.27 -0.65 2.74
C ILE A 30 4.78 -0.57 1.30
N THR A 31 4.94 -1.70 0.62
CA THR A 31 5.46 -1.70 -0.76
C THR A 31 4.42 -2.13 -1.79
N SER A 32 4.54 -1.61 -3.01
CA SER A 32 3.76 -2.11 -4.16
C SER A 32 4.37 -3.40 -4.72
N SER A 33 3.62 -4.10 -5.56
CA SER A 33 4.09 -5.34 -6.19
C SER A 33 5.31 -5.12 -7.10
N ALA A 34 5.48 -3.91 -7.63
CA ALA A 34 6.67 -3.53 -8.40
C ALA A 34 7.98 -3.74 -7.62
N PHE A 35 7.94 -3.71 -6.29
CA PHE A 35 9.11 -3.91 -5.43
C PHE A 35 9.67 -5.33 -5.51
N GLY A 36 8.88 -6.36 -5.18
CA GLY A 36 9.34 -7.75 -5.13
C GLY A 36 9.28 -8.47 -6.47
N ALA A 37 8.43 -8.03 -7.40
CA ALA A 37 8.19 -8.72 -8.68
C ALA A 37 9.09 -8.25 -9.83
N SER A 38 10.19 -7.53 -9.54
CA SER A 38 11.10 -6.97 -10.55
C SER A 38 10.38 -6.09 -11.59
N GLY A 39 9.41 -5.28 -11.12
CA GLY A 39 8.65 -4.40 -11.99
C GLY A 39 9.51 -3.28 -12.57
N TYR A 40 9.14 -2.82 -13.77
CA TYR A 40 9.75 -1.60 -14.31
C TYR A 40 9.25 -0.38 -13.54
N PRO A 41 10.13 0.46 -12.96
CA PRO A 41 9.72 1.62 -12.17
C PRO A 41 9.11 2.76 -13.02
N ASN A 42 8.99 2.56 -14.34
CA ASN A 42 8.51 3.53 -15.30
C ASN A 42 7.28 3.06 -16.10
N ASN A 43 6.50 2.10 -15.59
CA ASN A 43 5.32 1.58 -16.31
C ASN A 43 4.31 2.69 -16.65
N ILE A 44 4.06 3.62 -15.72
CA ILE A 44 3.14 4.74 -15.93
C ILE A 44 3.65 5.67 -17.05
N GLU A 45 4.96 5.95 -17.10
CA GLU A 45 5.59 6.75 -18.15
C GLU A 45 5.55 6.06 -19.52
N ARG A 46 5.67 4.73 -19.54
CA ARG A 46 5.68 3.95 -20.79
C ARG A 46 4.30 3.75 -21.40
N ILE A 47 3.25 3.66 -20.58
CA ILE A 47 1.89 3.33 -21.03
C ILE A 47 0.99 4.58 -20.95
N SER A 48 0.71 5.02 -19.72
CA SER A 48 0.07 6.27 -19.29
C SER A 48 -0.60 6.05 -17.93
N PHE A 49 -0.89 7.13 -17.21
CA PHE A 49 -1.60 7.07 -15.93
C PHE A 49 -3.00 6.46 -16.05
N LEU A 50 -3.78 6.88 -17.05
CA LEU A 50 -5.15 6.37 -17.24
C LEU A 50 -5.17 4.88 -17.58
N GLU A 51 -4.32 4.45 -18.51
CA GLU A 51 -4.28 3.04 -18.93
C GLU A 51 -3.77 2.14 -17.82
N THR A 52 -2.74 2.54 -17.06
CA THR A 52 -2.26 1.73 -15.93
C THR A 52 -3.31 1.56 -14.83
N ILE A 53 -4.11 2.59 -14.53
CA ILE A 53 -5.25 2.47 -13.61
C ILE A 53 -6.29 1.49 -14.16
N LYS A 54 -6.66 1.63 -15.44
CA LYS A 54 -7.61 0.72 -16.09
C LYS A 54 -7.10 -0.72 -16.03
N GLN A 55 -5.85 -0.97 -16.39
CA GLN A 55 -5.25 -2.30 -16.40
C GLN A 55 -5.10 -2.89 -14.99
N HIS A 56 -4.94 -2.04 -13.96
CA HIS A 56 -4.96 -2.49 -12.57
C HIS A 56 -6.35 -3.03 -12.19
N ILE A 57 -7.40 -2.26 -12.46
CA ILE A 57 -8.80 -2.59 -12.12
C ILE A 57 -9.34 -3.74 -12.99
N ASP A 58 -9.06 -3.70 -14.28
CA ASP A 58 -9.60 -4.56 -15.32
C ASP A 58 -8.45 -5.21 -16.11
N HIS A 59 -8.06 -6.41 -15.67
CA HIS A 59 -6.98 -7.20 -16.26
C HIS A 59 -7.47 -8.51 -16.89
N LEU A 60 -8.26 -8.43 -17.95
CA LEU A 60 -8.70 -9.61 -18.69
C LEU A 60 -7.60 -10.17 -19.60
N LYS A 61 -6.92 -9.29 -20.32
CA LYS A 61 -5.92 -9.66 -21.32
C LYS A 61 -4.60 -10.06 -20.65
N ALA A 62 -3.80 -10.85 -21.35
CA ALA A 62 -2.54 -11.37 -20.81
C ALA A 62 -1.60 -10.25 -20.34
N PHE A 63 -1.39 -9.21 -21.15
CA PHE A 63 -0.52 -8.09 -20.80
C PHE A 63 -1.03 -7.26 -19.61
N GLU A 64 -2.36 -7.17 -19.43
CA GLU A 64 -2.95 -6.44 -18.29
C GLU A 64 -2.72 -7.22 -17.00
N LYS A 65 -2.81 -8.57 -17.07
CA LYS A 65 -2.45 -9.47 -15.95
C LYS A 65 -0.97 -9.40 -15.63
N GLU A 66 -0.12 -9.29 -16.64
CA GLU A 66 1.32 -9.08 -16.46
C GLU A 66 1.59 -7.76 -15.74
N TYR A 67 0.98 -6.66 -16.19
CA TYR A 67 1.09 -5.37 -15.52
C TYR A 67 0.59 -5.43 -14.06
N PHE A 68 -0.58 -6.02 -13.82
CA PHE A 68 -1.15 -6.14 -12.47
C PHE A 68 -0.18 -6.85 -11.49
N LYS A 69 0.57 -7.85 -11.96
CA LYS A 69 1.58 -8.55 -11.13
C LYS A 69 2.75 -7.65 -10.72
N ILE A 70 3.03 -6.59 -11.46
CA ILE A 70 4.16 -5.67 -11.25
C ILE A 70 3.70 -4.21 -11.04
N THR A 71 2.46 -4.02 -10.62
CA THR A 71 1.84 -2.70 -10.56
C THR A 71 2.53 -1.77 -9.56
N ASP A 72 2.60 -0.49 -9.92
CA ASP A 72 3.14 0.59 -9.09
C ASP A 72 2.20 0.95 -7.93
N TYR A 73 0.91 0.59 -8.05
CA TYR A 73 -0.13 0.95 -7.09
C TYR A 73 -0.15 0.00 -5.89
N VAL A 74 -0.45 0.57 -4.72
CA VAL A 74 -0.81 -0.16 -3.52
C VAL A 74 -2.31 -0.05 -3.33
N SER A 75 -3.01 -1.18 -3.42
CA SER A 75 -4.46 -1.26 -3.25
C SER A 75 -4.91 -1.12 -1.80
N PHE A 76 -5.91 -0.28 -1.58
CA PHE A 76 -6.62 -0.08 -0.32
C PHE A 76 -8.14 -0.09 -0.55
N SER A 77 -8.91 -0.25 0.52
CA SER A 77 -10.37 -0.09 0.57
C SER A 77 -10.73 0.90 1.68
N ASP A 78 -11.83 1.63 1.53
CA ASP A 78 -12.42 2.41 2.62
C ASP A 78 -13.23 1.54 3.62
N ALA A 79 -13.35 0.24 3.35
CA ALA A 79 -14.01 -0.74 4.20
C ALA A 79 -13.00 -1.71 4.84
N GLU A 80 -12.86 -1.67 6.17
CA GLU A 80 -11.96 -2.53 6.93
C GLU A 80 -12.23 -4.03 6.71
N GLU A 81 -13.49 -4.42 6.61
CA GLU A 81 -13.88 -5.83 6.39
C GLU A 81 -13.42 -6.38 5.04
N THR A 82 -13.29 -5.52 4.02
CA THR A 82 -12.70 -5.91 2.73
C THR A 82 -11.21 -6.18 2.90
N ALA A 83 -10.50 -5.32 3.63
CA ALA A 83 -9.09 -5.54 3.93
C ALA A 83 -8.86 -6.83 4.74
N LYS A 84 -9.71 -7.14 5.72
CA LYS A 84 -9.63 -8.42 6.46
C LYS A 84 -9.77 -9.64 5.53
N LYS A 85 -10.66 -9.60 4.54
CA LYS A 85 -10.77 -10.67 3.54
C LYS A 85 -9.51 -10.82 2.70
N TRP A 86 -8.87 -9.70 2.33
CA TRP A 86 -7.60 -9.73 1.60
C TRP A 86 -6.47 -10.29 2.45
N ALA A 87 -6.38 -9.88 3.71
CA ALA A 87 -5.41 -10.44 4.65
C ALA A 87 -5.62 -11.95 4.78
N ALA A 88 -6.85 -12.43 4.94
CA ALA A 88 -7.18 -13.85 4.98
C ALA A 88 -6.91 -14.63 3.67
N GLY A 89 -6.32 -14.01 2.63
CA GLY A 89 -6.05 -14.68 1.35
C GLY A 89 -7.32 -15.08 0.59
N LEU A 90 -8.44 -14.40 0.84
CA LEU A 90 -9.78 -14.74 0.33
C LEU A 90 -10.29 -16.13 0.77
N THR A 91 -9.70 -16.71 1.81
CA THR A 91 -10.20 -17.93 2.45
C THR A 91 -11.43 -17.63 3.32
N SER A 92 -12.15 -18.67 3.73
CA SER A 92 -13.27 -18.56 4.69
C SER A 92 -12.81 -18.57 6.15
N GLU A 93 -11.51 -18.74 6.40
CA GLU A 93 -10.95 -18.80 7.74
C GLU A 93 -11.00 -17.44 8.43
N LYS A 94 -11.18 -17.46 9.75
CA LYS A 94 -11.27 -16.24 10.55
C LYS A 94 -9.89 -15.73 10.90
N LEU A 95 -9.74 -14.41 10.86
CA LEU A 95 -8.58 -13.73 11.43
C LEU A 95 -8.74 -13.63 12.95
N VAL A 96 -7.72 -14.06 13.67
CA VAL A 96 -7.61 -13.91 15.12
C VAL A 96 -6.53 -12.86 15.41
N PRO A 97 -6.83 -11.79 16.17
CA PRO A 97 -5.83 -10.81 16.56
C PRO A 97 -4.63 -11.49 17.23
N PHE A 98 -3.43 -11.00 16.92
CA PHE A 98 -2.21 -11.64 17.40
C PHE A 98 -1.16 -10.59 17.78
N ASP A 99 -0.86 -10.49 19.07
CA ASP A 99 -0.08 -9.37 19.62
C ASP A 99 1.40 -9.70 19.85
N VAL A 100 1.87 -10.90 19.49
CA VAL A 100 3.29 -11.28 19.61
C VAL A 100 4.03 -10.83 18.34
N PRO A 101 4.90 -9.80 18.41
CA PRO A 101 5.54 -9.25 17.23
C PRO A 101 6.46 -10.26 16.54
N TYR A 102 6.53 -10.19 15.21
CA TYR A 102 7.32 -11.04 14.30
C TYR A 102 6.77 -12.46 14.06
N TRP A 103 5.76 -12.86 14.80
CA TRP A 103 5.13 -14.19 14.73
C TRP A 103 3.77 -14.14 14.00
N GLU A 104 3.27 -12.95 13.70
CA GLU A 104 2.07 -12.75 12.92
C GLU A 104 2.25 -13.20 11.46
N THR A 105 1.17 -13.70 10.86
CA THR A 105 1.14 -14.20 9.48
C THR A 105 0.25 -13.34 8.58
N ARG A 106 -0.57 -12.45 9.16
CA ARG A 106 -1.60 -11.65 8.49
C ARG A 106 -1.55 -10.20 8.97
N TYR A 107 -1.70 -9.26 8.03
CA TYR A 107 -1.51 -7.84 8.26
C TYR A 107 -2.70 -7.04 7.76
N VAL A 108 -3.25 -6.14 8.58
CA VAL A 108 -4.19 -5.12 8.14
C VAL A 108 -3.58 -3.75 8.38
N PHE A 109 -3.09 -3.13 7.32
CA PHE A 109 -2.58 -1.77 7.32
C PHE A 109 -3.73 -0.77 7.28
N LYS A 110 -3.63 0.31 8.06
CA LYS A 110 -4.64 1.38 8.13
C LYS A 110 -3.98 2.73 7.94
N LEU A 111 -4.35 3.46 6.90
CA LEU A 111 -4.01 4.88 6.72
C LEU A 111 -5.12 5.73 7.35
N ASN A 112 -4.74 6.76 8.10
CA ASN A 112 -5.62 7.79 8.65
C ASN A 112 -5.10 9.15 8.20
N ILE A 113 -5.71 9.71 7.16
CA ILE A 113 -5.24 10.94 6.53
C ILE A 113 -6.23 12.07 6.84
N PRO A 114 -5.79 13.20 7.44
CA PRO A 114 -6.64 14.36 7.61
C PRO A 114 -7.11 14.86 6.25
N VAL A 115 -8.43 15.00 6.05
CA VAL A 115 -8.99 15.46 4.76
C VAL A 115 -8.50 16.87 4.42
N ASN A 116 -8.22 17.69 5.42
CA ASN A 116 -7.68 19.05 5.25
C ASN A 116 -6.23 19.06 4.72
N ASP A 117 -5.50 17.94 4.84
CA ASP A 117 -4.15 17.78 4.30
C ASP A 117 -4.15 17.24 2.85
N LEU A 118 -5.33 16.86 2.32
CA LEU A 118 -5.47 16.39 0.94
C LEU A 118 -5.61 17.56 -0.02
N LYS A 119 -4.77 17.58 -1.05
CA LYS A 119 -4.87 18.53 -2.16
C LYS A 119 -5.42 17.82 -3.39
N GLU A 120 -6.63 18.16 -3.82
CA GLU A 120 -7.18 17.62 -5.06
C GLU A 120 -6.36 18.10 -6.27
N ILE A 121 -5.92 17.15 -7.10
CA ILE A 121 -5.22 17.42 -8.37
C ILE A 121 -6.21 17.39 -9.53
N SER A 122 -7.07 16.39 -9.54
CA SER A 122 -8.18 16.23 -10.49
C SER A 122 -9.26 15.35 -9.85
N LYS A 123 -10.42 15.23 -10.51
CA LYS A 123 -11.54 14.47 -9.96
C LYS A 123 -11.13 13.06 -9.58
N GLY A 124 -11.28 12.72 -8.31
CA GLY A 124 -10.94 11.39 -7.80
C GLY A 124 -9.44 11.17 -7.56
N VAL A 125 -8.61 12.21 -7.67
CA VAL A 125 -7.15 12.14 -7.49
C VAL A 125 -6.68 13.24 -6.55
N TRP A 126 -6.03 12.85 -5.46
CA TRP A 126 -5.49 13.75 -4.45
C TRP A 126 -3.99 13.54 -4.23
N GLU A 127 -3.28 14.60 -3.90
CA GLU A 127 -1.93 14.57 -3.36
C GLU A 127 -2.00 14.65 -1.84
N TYR A 128 -1.18 13.85 -1.16
CA TYR A 128 -0.94 13.95 0.27
C TYR A 128 0.56 14.02 0.54
N ASN A 129 0.96 15.06 1.29
CA ASN A 129 2.35 15.29 1.67
C ASN A 129 2.56 14.92 3.13
N PHE A 130 3.63 14.17 3.43
CA PHE A 130 3.91 13.68 4.77
C PHE A 130 5.41 13.58 5.08
N ALA A 131 5.73 13.42 6.36
CA ALA A 131 7.08 13.09 6.82
C ALA A 131 7.11 11.62 7.27
N CYS A 132 8.18 10.89 6.94
CA CYS A 132 8.39 9.58 7.53
C CYS A 132 8.85 9.73 8.99
N ASN A 133 8.57 8.73 9.82
CA ASN A 133 9.04 8.65 11.19
C ASN A 133 10.07 7.52 11.29
N LYS A 134 11.34 7.89 11.53
CA LYS A 134 12.44 6.93 11.63
C LYS A 134 12.36 6.09 12.90
N ASP A 135 11.77 6.62 13.97
CA ASP A 135 11.68 5.94 15.27
C ASP A 135 10.69 4.77 15.24
N LEU A 136 9.80 4.74 14.23
CA LEU A 136 8.91 3.60 13.94
C LEU A 136 9.61 2.45 13.18
N LYS A 137 10.88 2.62 12.77
CA LYS A 137 11.61 1.60 12.01
C LYS A 137 12.29 0.61 12.95
N GLU A 138 12.15 -0.67 12.62
CA GLU A 138 12.72 -1.80 13.37
C GLU A 138 13.23 -2.84 12.38
N GLY A 139 14.15 -3.72 12.82
CA GLY A 139 14.45 -4.95 12.10
C GLY A 139 13.18 -5.80 11.94
N TYR A 140 13.18 -6.76 11.00
CA TYR A 140 12.00 -7.61 10.72
C TYR A 140 12.11 -9.02 11.31
N GLN A 141 13.09 -9.21 12.20
CA GLN A 141 13.39 -10.44 12.92
C GLN A 141 13.54 -10.13 14.42
N VAL A 142 13.32 -11.15 15.24
CA VAL A 142 13.58 -11.08 16.68
C VAL A 142 15.07 -10.81 16.91
N ASP A 143 15.37 -9.91 17.86
CA ASP A 143 16.72 -9.52 18.29
C ASP A 143 17.61 -8.75 17.28
N ASP A 144 17.03 -8.18 16.23
CA ASP A 144 17.78 -7.38 15.25
C ASP A 144 18.07 -5.93 15.71
N CYS A 145 18.73 -5.80 16.87
CA CYS A 145 18.97 -4.54 17.55
C CYS A 145 19.95 -3.63 16.78
N PHE A 146 20.99 -4.20 16.17
CA PHE A 146 21.97 -3.44 15.38
C PHE A 146 21.38 -2.85 14.12
N LYS A 147 20.54 -3.59 13.38
CA LYS A 147 19.85 -3.04 12.21
C LYS A 147 18.81 -2.03 12.62
N THR A 148 18.08 -2.26 13.72
CA THR A 148 17.16 -1.26 14.27
C THR A 148 17.87 0.06 14.56
N TYR A 149 19.02 0.00 15.24
CA TYR A 149 19.84 1.19 15.48
C TYR A 149 20.29 1.85 14.16
N ALA A 150 20.81 1.07 13.21
CA ALA A 150 21.26 1.58 11.92
C ALA A 150 20.14 2.25 11.11
N LEU A 151 18.91 1.68 11.13
CA LEU A 151 17.73 2.23 10.45
C LEU A 151 17.28 3.56 11.06
N ARG A 152 17.43 3.73 12.38
CA ARG A 152 17.06 4.93 13.13
C ARG A 152 18.14 6.02 13.13
N ALA A 153 19.40 5.64 12.94
CA ALA A 153 20.53 6.55 13.03
C ALA A 153 20.58 7.60 11.90
N ARG A 154 20.02 7.29 10.72
CA ARG A 154 20.08 8.17 9.55
C ARG A 154 18.75 8.87 9.31
N ASP A 155 18.82 10.18 9.09
CA ASP A 155 17.65 10.93 8.64
C ASP A 155 17.29 10.54 7.22
N CYS A 156 15.99 10.65 6.91
CA CYS A 156 15.51 10.38 5.56
C CYS A 156 16.04 11.43 4.58
N PRO A 157 16.64 11.04 3.45
CA PRO A 157 17.18 11.99 2.48
C PRO A 157 16.10 12.84 1.79
N VAL A 158 14.83 12.44 1.88
CA VAL A 158 13.69 13.17 1.28
C VAL A 158 13.13 14.21 2.25
N CYS A 159 12.83 13.83 3.48
CA CYS A 159 12.11 14.68 4.43
C CYS A 159 12.91 15.15 5.65
N GLY A 160 14.12 14.61 5.86
CA GLY A 160 14.90 14.81 7.09
C GLY A 160 14.19 14.32 8.37
N GLY A 161 13.09 13.56 8.23
CA GLY A 161 12.24 13.14 9.35
C GLY A 161 11.26 14.21 9.88
N ILE A 162 11.24 15.41 9.30
CA ILE A 162 10.48 16.56 9.87
C ILE A 162 9.59 17.21 8.81
N THR A 163 10.14 17.51 7.63
CA THR A 163 9.43 18.24 6.58
C THR A 163 8.42 17.33 5.89
N LYS A 164 7.18 17.77 5.67
CA LYS A 164 6.19 17.02 4.86
C LYS A 164 6.57 17.03 3.37
N ALA A 165 7.60 16.29 3.00
CA ALA A 165 8.20 16.27 1.66
C ALA A 165 7.93 14.97 0.88
N HIS A 166 7.60 13.87 1.56
CA HIS A 166 7.17 12.66 0.88
C HIS A 166 5.78 12.87 0.28
N ARG A 167 5.51 12.26 -0.88
CA ARG A 167 4.26 12.43 -1.61
C ARG A 167 3.57 11.11 -1.92
N LEU A 168 2.27 11.07 -1.67
CA LEU A 168 1.37 10.03 -2.18
C LEU A 168 0.37 10.64 -3.14
N ILE A 169 0.07 9.92 -4.23
CA ILE A 169 -1.11 10.15 -5.05
C ILE A 169 -2.17 9.14 -4.63
N LEU A 170 -3.33 9.62 -4.20
CA LEU A 170 -4.48 8.83 -3.79
C LEU A 170 -5.53 8.89 -4.87
N ILE A 171 -5.98 7.72 -5.34
CA ILE A 171 -6.91 7.62 -6.45
C ILE A 171 -8.13 6.82 -6.00
N SER A 172 -9.28 7.46 -5.90
CA SER A 172 -10.55 6.75 -5.76
C SER A 172 -10.95 6.25 -7.13
N THR A 173 -10.89 4.93 -7.36
CA THR A 173 -11.20 4.35 -8.68
C THR A 173 -12.62 4.70 -9.14
N LEU A 174 -13.57 4.72 -8.20
CA LEU A 174 -14.96 5.10 -8.45
C LEU A 174 -15.08 6.57 -8.90
N ALA A 175 -14.47 7.51 -8.17
CA ALA A 175 -14.56 8.92 -8.52
C ALA A 175 -13.78 9.23 -9.81
N PHE A 176 -12.60 8.63 -9.97
CA PHE A 176 -11.72 8.82 -11.12
C PHE A 176 -12.35 8.36 -12.44
N LEU A 177 -13.02 7.19 -12.44
CA LEU A 177 -13.67 6.66 -13.65
C LEU A 177 -15.08 7.24 -13.88
N SER A 178 -15.63 8.00 -12.94
CA SER A 178 -17.02 8.48 -13.01
C SER A 178 -17.36 9.32 -14.26
N ASP A 179 -16.40 10.07 -14.79
CA ASP A 179 -16.58 10.89 -16.01
C ASP A 179 -16.39 10.09 -17.31
N ARG A 180 -16.08 8.80 -17.20
CA ARG A 180 -15.86 7.88 -18.33
C ARG A 180 -17.02 6.90 -18.51
N LYS A 181 -18.17 7.17 -17.90
CA LYS A 181 -19.39 6.38 -18.10
C LYS A 181 -19.85 6.55 -19.55
N GLY A 182 -20.07 5.44 -20.24
CA GLY A 182 -20.49 5.42 -21.66
C GLY A 182 -19.36 5.41 -22.67
N ASP A 183 -18.10 5.30 -22.25
CA ASP A 183 -17.00 4.87 -23.12
C ASP A 183 -16.86 3.34 -22.98
N ASP A 184 -17.22 2.59 -24.02
CA ASP A 184 -17.19 1.13 -24.08
C ASP A 184 -15.85 0.53 -23.59
N ARG A 185 -14.74 1.28 -23.74
CA ARG A 185 -13.41 0.83 -23.30
C ARG A 185 -13.27 0.77 -21.77
N PHE A 186 -14.11 1.50 -21.03
CA PHE A 186 -14.06 1.64 -19.58
C PHE A 186 -15.28 1.04 -18.86
N ASP A 187 -16.26 0.50 -19.57
CA ASP A 187 -17.50 -0.01 -18.95
C ASP A 187 -17.25 -1.09 -17.90
N ARG A 188 -16.43 -2.10 -18.23
CA ARG A 188 -16.08 -3.15 -17.26
C ARG A 188 -15.29 -2.60 -16.08
N ALA A 189 -14.33 -1.71 -16.33
CA ALA A 189 -13.58 -1.05 -15.27
C ALA A 189 -14.48 -0.21 -14.34
N ASN A 190 -15.49 0.47 -14.89
CA ASN A 190 -16.50 1.21 -14.12
C ASN A 190 -17.34 0.28 -13.24
N ILE A 191 -17.78 -0.86 -13.77
CA ILE A 191 -18.54 -1.87 -13.00
C ILE A 191 -17.68 -2.42 -11.85
N LEU A 192 -16.42 -2.75 -12.12
CA LEU A 192 -15.50 -3.28 -11.12
C LEU A 192 -15.14 -2.23 -10.05
N ALA A 193 -14.92 -0.97 -10.45
CA ALA A 193 -14.67 0.13 -9.52
C ALA A 193 -15.86 0.37 -8.59
N GLN A 194 -17.10 0.29 -9.11
CA GLN A 194 -18.32 0.37 -8.28
C GLN A 194 -18.43 -0.81 -7.31
N LYS A 195 -18.15 -2.03 -7.79
CA LYS A 195 -18.23 -3.24 -6.96
C LYS A 195 -17.21 -3.26 -5.83
N ASN A 196 -15.97 -2.84 -6.12
CA ASN A 196 -14.86 -3.00 -5.21
C ASN A 196 -14.60 -1.74 -4.36
N SER A 197 -15.00 -0.55 -4.86
CA SER A 197 -14.71 0.75 -4.24
C SER A 197 -13.24 0.90 -3.82
N GLU A 198 -12.36 0.41 -4.69
CA GLU A 198 -10.92 0.36 -4.43
C GLU A 198 -10.29 1.76 -4.49
N TRP A 199 -9.34 1.99 -3.61
CA TRP A 199 -8.43 3.12 -3.63
C TRP A 199 -7.04 2.65 -4.07
N LEU A 200 -6.46 3.32 -5.06
CA LEU A 200 -5.09 3.07 -5.50
C LEU A 200 -4.19 4.14 -4.91
N ILE A 201 -3.17 3.71 -4.15
CA ILE A 201 -2.18 4.60 -3.56
C ILE A 201 -0.88 4.44 -4.32
N LEU A 202 -0.39 5.53 -4.90
CA LEU A 202 0.86 5.57 -5.65
C LEU A 202 1.90 6.36 -4.85
N PRO A 203 2.98 5.71 -4.37
CA PRO A 203 4.14 6.44 -3.86
C PRO A 203 4.75 7.29 -4.97
N TYR A 204 5.01 8.57 -4.70
CA TYR A 204 5.34 9.57 -5.72
C TYR A 204 6.64 10.34 -5.45
N ASP A 205 7.47 9.81 -4.57
CA ASP A 205 8.84 10.29 -4.38
C ASP A 205 9.71 9.89 -5.57
N LEU A 206 10.61 10.76 -5.98
CA LEU A 206 11.60 10.45 -7.00
C LEU A 206 12.84 9.86 -6.34
N ILE A 207 13.15 8.61 -6.68
CA ILE A 207 14.43 7.95 -6.42
C ILE A 207 15.38 8.31 -7.58
N ASP A 208 16.58 8.79 -7.23
CA ASP A 208 17.66 9.14 -8.16
C ASP A 208 17.24 10.07 -9.31
N HIS A 209 16.23 10.92 -9.06
CA HIS A 209 15.62 11.84 -10.03
C HIS A 209 15.06 11.18 -11.32
N LYS A 210 14.93 9.85 -11.35
CA LYS A 210 14.55 9.10 -12.56
C LYS A 210 13.38 8.16 -12.37
N HIS A 211 13.20 7.63 -11.17
CA HIS A 211 12.25 6.55 -10.91
C HIS A 211 11.35 6.91 -9.75
N ARG A 212 10.08 6.49 -9.78
CA ARG A 212 9.23 6.62 -8.60
C ARG A 212 9.64 5.61 -7.53
N ALA A 213 9.45 5.99 -6.27
CA ALA A 213 9.47 5.05 -5.18
C ALA A 213 8.36 4.00 -5.33
N THR A 214 8.63 2.79 -4.85
CA THR A 214 7.67 1.68 -4.78
C THR A 214 7.20 1.44 -3.35
N ARG A 215 7.47 2.37 -2.43
CA ARG A 215 7.29 2.18 -0.99
C ARG A 215 6.68 3.42 -0.34
N ILE A 216 5.78 3.18 0.60
CA ILE A 216 5.26 4.16 1.56
C ILE A 216 6.06 3.95 2.86
N PRO A 217 7.03 4.82 3.20
CA PRO A 217 7.84 4.66 4.40
C PRO A 217 6.99 4.72 5.68
N ARG A 218 7.54 4.16 6.76
CA ARG A 218 6.98 4.26 8.12
C ARG A 218 6.71 5.71 8.48
N ALA A 219 5.49 6.02 8.90
CA ALA A 219 5.02 7.36 9.18
C ALA A 219 3.82 7.31 10.13
N ASP A 220 3.56 8.40 10.84
CA ASP A 220 2.55 8.43 11.90
C ASP A 220 1.10 8.39 11.40
N PHE A 221 0.88 8.66 10.11
CA PHE A 221 -0.47 8.64 9.52
C PHE A 221 -0.98 7.21 9.27
N TRP A 222 -0.18 6.17 9.54
CA TRP A 222 -0.62 4.80 9.35
C TRP A 222 -0.15 3.83 10.42
N THR A 223 -0.96 2.80 10.63
CA THR A 223 -0.71 1.73 11.60
C THR A 223 -0.92 0.36 10.94
N VAL A 224 -0.59 -0.70 11.66
CA VAL A 224 -0.88 -2.08 11.26
C VAL A 224 -1.48 -2.83 12.44
N ASN A 225 -2.49 -3.65 12.16
CA ASN A 225 -3.01 -4.64 13.08
C ASN A 225 -2.53 -6.02 12.62
N HIS A 226 -2.15 -6.85 13.58
CA HIS A 226 -1.57 -8.17 13.36
C HIS A 226 -2.58 -9.27 13.66
N TYR A 227 -2.53 -10.32 12.84
CA TYR A 227 -3.42 -11.46 12.95
C TYR A 227 -2.71 -12.76 12.56
N ILE A 228 -3.35 -13.87 12.91
CA ILE A 228 -3.15 -15.20 12.34
C ILE A 228 -4.49 -15.74 11.82
N LEU A 229 -4.50 -16.81 11.03
CA LEU A 229 -5.73 -17.58 10.81
C LEU A 229 -6.05 -18.48 12.00
N GLU A 230 -7.33 -18.73 12.28
CA GLU A 230 -7.81 -19.54 13.40
C GLU A 230 -7.20 -20.95 13.46
N ASN A 231 -6.80 -21.53 12.33
CA ASN A 231 -6.20 -22.88 12.24
C ASN A 231 -4.76 -22.87 11.71
N GLU A 232 -4.07 -21.74 11.78
CA GLU A 232 -2.68 -21.59 11.32
C GLU A 232 -1.75 -21.46 12.52
N ASP A 233 -0.59 -22.12 12.44
CA ASP A 233 0.47 -21.93 13.43
C ASP A 233 1.12 -20.54 13.24
N PRO A 234 1.49 -19.86 14.34
CA PRO A 234 2.30 -18.65 14.27
C PRO A 234 3.58 -18.84 13.45
N ARG A 235 4.05 -17.76 12.82
CA ARG A 235 5.30 -17.75 12.05
C ARG A 235 6.50 -18.03 12.95
N ASP A 236 7.50 -18.75 12.45
CA ASP A 236 8.84 -18.74 13.03
C ASP A 236 9.48 -17.35 12.81
N PRO A 237 9.75 -16.58 13.88
CA PRO A 237 10.31 -15.24 13.77
C PRO A 237 11.77 -15.23 13.29
N ASN A 238 12.48 -16.35 13.46
CA ASN A 238 13.91 -16.51 13.18
C ASN A 238 14.15 -17.13 11.80
N PHE A 239 13.09 -17.51 11.09
CA PHE A 239 13.24 -18.06 9.75
C PHE A 239 13.77 -16.98 8.81
N ASP A 240 14.92 -17.27 8.20
CA ASP A 240 15.55 -16.39 7.23
C ASP A 240 14.94 -16.65 5.86
N TYR A 241 13.94 -15.84 5.50
CA TYR A 241 13.27 -15.93 4.20
C TYR A 241 14.15 -15.31 3.10
N PRO A 242 14.25 -15.96 1.92
CA PRO A 242 15.10 -15.51 0.82
C PRO A 242 14.80 -14.10 0.25
#